data_AF-A0AAX6NTB4-F1
#
_entry.id   AF-A0AAX6NTB4-F1
#
_cell.length_a   1.000
_cell.length_b   1.000
_cell.length_c   1.000
_cell.angle_alpha   90.00
_cell.angle_beta   90.00
_cell.angle_gamma   90.00
#
_symmetry.space_group_name_H-M   'P 1'
#
loop_
_entity.id
_entity.type
_entity.pdbx_description
1 polymer ?
#
loop_
_entity_poly.entity_id
_entity_poly.type
_entity_poly.pdbx_seq_one_letter_code
_entity_poly.pdbx_strand_id
1 'polypeptide(L)'
;MEADIIADLRSKLKEVEKERLTAAQYGLQLLESQNELQNQLDKYRNEMMTMTENYEQEKYTLQREVELKSRMLESLNCECEAIKQQQKVQLEQLEEQLNRSHGQEMNELKNKLEKLKVELDEARLSEKQLKRKVDHQKELLAHKSEEIRIMSERVHESMSSEMLALQIELTEMESMKTTLKEEVNELQYRQEQLESLSNNLMHQVDRLKGEKEEREKEAVSYYNALEKARVENQDLQVQLNQALQQALDPNSKGNSLFAEVEDRRAAMERQLISMKVKYQSLKKQNAFNREQMQRMKLQISTLLQMKGSQTESEQQERLFAMLEQKNGEIKHLLGEIRNLEKFKNLYESMESKPSMPDSSGVLEDKTFYTDLLQLKLDNLNKENESTKGELSIQRMKALFESQRALDIERKLFANERCLQLSESENMKLRAKLDELKLKYEPEEKTEVPVLKKRREVLPMDITIPKDVCANNADGEEVPRFPPQKEKAQSCPNNLEDANLQLEKPISTNTPIASFSPHKNLPMDIQLKKEKKCVKLIDVPADAEALSERSGNTLRSPRSVSSFPQGSRPTSPPLLSRCMNYAVCFFIYLLSVACSVIPQFHLPTFNFSRTLRKTKMIARGKDS
;
A
#
# COMPACT_ATOMS: atom_id res chain seq x y z
N MET A 1 11.45 -88.89 106.04
CA MET A 1 10.40 -88.48 105.09
C MET A 1 10.23 -86.96 105.03
N GLU A 2 10.25 -86.20 106.14
CA GLU A 2 10.12 -84.74 106.10
C GLU A 2 11.35 -83.99 105.52
N ALA A 3 12.57 -84.48 105.74
CA ALA A 3 13.81 -83.83 105.27
C ALA A 3 13.97 -83.84 103.73
N ASP A 4 13.55 -84.91 103.05
CA ASP A 4 13.65 -85.03 101.59
C ASP A 4 12.64 -84.13 100.87
N ILE A 5 11.45 -83.96 101.45
CA ILE A 5 10.42 -83.03 100.94
C ILE A 5 10.92 -81.58 101.04
N ILE A 6 11.58 -81.22 102.14
CA ILE A 6 12.17 -79.88 102.32
C ILE A 6 13.31 -79.63 101.32
N ALA A 7 14.13 -80.63 101.01
CA ALA A 7 15.22 -80.50 100.04
C ALA A 7 14.69 -80.33 98.59
N ASP A 8 13.66 -81.10 98.20
CA ASP A 8 13.01 -80.98 96.90
C ASP A 8 12.32 -79.62 96.73
N LEU A 9 11.61 -79.14 97.77
CA LEU A 9 11.01 -77.80 97.78
C LEU A 9 12.06 -76.68 97.64
N ARG A 10 13.23 -76.83 98.27
CA ARG A 10 14.34 -75.87 98.12
C ARG A 10 14.97 -75.91 96.73
N SER A 11 15.05 -77.09 96.09
CA SER A 11 15.54 -77.21 94.71
C SER A 11 14.58 -76.56 93.73
N LYS A 12 13.28 -76.85 93.85
CA LYS A 12 12.23 -76.22 93.03
C LYS A 12 12.18 -74.71 93.22
N LEU A 13 12.33 -74.20 94.44
CA LEU A 13 12.37 -72.76 94.70
C LEU A 13 13.58 -72.10 94.03
N LYS A 14 14.75 -72.75 94.04
CA LYS A 14 15.94 -72.27 93.31
C LYS A 14 15.78 -72.29 91.79
N GLU A 15 15.10 -73.30 91.26
CA GLU A 15 14.81 -73.41 89.83
C GLU A 15 13.82 -72.32 89.38
N VAL A 16 12.71 -72.15 90.12
CA VAL A 16 11.75 -71.06 89.90
C VAL A 16 12.41 -69.69 90.04
N GLU A 17 13.33 -69.51 91.00
CA GLU A 17 14.06 -68.25 91.15
C GLU A 17 15.02 -67.99 89.99
N LYS A 18 15.69 -69.02 89.45
CA LYS A 18 16.49 -68.91 88.23
C LYS A 18 15.64 -68.57 87.01
N GLU A 19 14.49 -69.24 86.83
CA GLU A 19 13.54 -68.93 85.75
C GLU A 19 12.99 -67.52 85.86
N ARG A 20 12.72 -67.05 87.09
CA ARG A 20 12.30 -65.67 87.34
C ARG A 20 13.40 -64.67 86.96
N LEU A 21 14.66 -64.98 87.29
CA LEU A 21 15.80 -64.13 86.92
C LEU A 21 16.06 -64.12 85.42
N THR A 22 15.96 -65.27 84.74
CA THR A 22 16.12 -65.33 83.27
C THR A 22 14.97 -64.63 82.56
N ALA A 23 13.72 -64.79 83.02
CA ALA A 23 12.58 -64.05 82.51
C ALA A 23 12.73 -62.53 82.71
N ALA A 24 13.24 -62.10 83.86
CA ALA A 24 13.55 -60.68 84.11
C ALA A 24 14.66 -60.15 83.19
N GLN A 25 15.70 -60.94 82.93
CA GLN A 25 16.77 -60.60 81.99
C GLN A 25 16.27 -60.47 80.55
N TYR A 26 15.44 -61.40 80.08
CA TYR A 26 14.82 -61.30 78.76
C TYR A 26 13.86 -60.11 78.67
N GLY A 27 13.12 -59.84 79.75
CA GLY A 27 12.27 -58.64 79.85
C GLY A 27 13.08 -57.35 79.74
N LEU A 28 14.24 -57.29 80.40
CA LEU A 28 15.16 -56.14 80.32
C LEU A 28 15.74 -55.98 78.91
N GLN A 29 16.23 -57.07 78.30
CA GLN A 29 16.79 -57.03 76.95
C GLN A 29 15.73 -56.61 75.91
N LEU A 30 14.49 -57.08 76.06
CA LEU A 30 13.38 -56.66 75.21
C LEU A 30 13.08 -55.16 75.40
N LEU A 31 13.06 -54.68 76.64
CA LEU A 31 12.87 -53.27 76.96
C LEU A 31 13.99 -52.40 76.34
N GLU A 32 15.24 -52.83 76.43
CA GLU A 32 16.39 -52.15 75.82
C GLU A 32 16.25 -52.09 74.29
N SER A 33 15.90 -53.20 73.64
CA SER A 33 15.67 -53.24 72.19
C SER A 33 14.49 -52.36 71.76
N GLN A 34 13.42 -52.31 72.57
CA GLN A 34 12.28 -51.44 72.33
C GLN A 34 12.66 -49.96 72.47
N ASN A 35 13.49 -49.63 73.46
CA ASN A 35 14.00 -48.27 73.67
C ASN A 35 14.93 -47.84 72.52
N GLU A 36 15.80 -48.72 72.01
CA GLU A 36 16.63 -48.43 70.83
C GLU A 36 15.79 -48.18 69.58
N LEU A 37 14.78 -49.03 69.32
CA LEU A 37 13.88 -48.85 68.19
C LEU A 37 13.08 -47.55 68.32
N GLN A 38 12.63 -47.20 69.52
CA GLN A 38 11.94 -45.94 69.80
C GLN A 38 12.86 -44.74 69.53
N ASN A 39 14.11 -44.79 69.98
CA ASN A 39 15.10 -43.75 69.72
C ASN A 39 15.40 -43.60 68.22
N GLN A 40 15.45 -44.69 67.46
CA GLN A 40 15.61 -44.63 66.00
C GLN A 40 14.37 -44.01 65.33
N LEU A 41 13.16 -44.40 65.73
CA LEU A 41 11.93 -43.79 65.23
C LEU A 41 11.87 -42.29 65.51
N ASP A 42 12.28 -41.86 66.69
CA ASP A 42 12.29 -40.45 67.05
C ASP A 42 13.37 -39.66 66.29
N LYS A 43 14.53 -40.26 65.99
CA LYS A 43 15.51 -39.68 65.06
C LYS A 43 14.94 -39.49 63.66
N TYR A 44 14.34 -40.53 63.08
CA TYR A 44 13.72 -40.43 61.75
C TYR A 44 12.59 -39.40 61.71
N ARG A 45 11.78 -39.30 62.77
CA ARG A 45 10.74 -38.26 62.89
C ARG A 45 11.34 -36.86 62.91
N ASN A 46 12.40 -36.65 63.68
CA ASN A 46 13.07 -35.35 63.76
C ASN A 46 13.72 -34.95 62.43
N GLU A 47 14.36 -35.89 61.73
CA GLU A 47 14.93 -35.67 60.40
C GLU A 47 13.84 -35.30 59.38
N MET A 48 12.73 -36.05 59.36
CA MET A 48 11.59 -35.77 58.48
C MET A 48 10.94 -34.41 58.79
N MET A 49 10.81 -34.05 60.06
CA MET A 49 10.31 -32.74 60.49
C MET A 49 11.23 -31.61 60.01
N THR A 50 12.54 -31.73 60.25
CA THR A 50 13.54 -30.75 59.80
C THR A 50 13.53 -30.59 58.28
N MET A 51 13.41 -31.70 57.54
CA MET A 51 13.36 -31.65 56.08
C MET A 51 12.09 -30.96 55.57
N THR A 52 10.96 -31.21 56.21
CA THR A 52 9.68 -30.56 55.87
C THR A 52 9.73 -29.06 56.14
N GLU A 53 10.27 -28.65 57.29
CA GLU A 53 10.48 -27.23 57.63
C GLU A 53 11.39 -26.53 56.62
N ASN A 54 12.50 -27.17 56.21
CA ASN A 54 13.40 -26.64 55.20
C ASN A 54 12.69 -26.44 53.84
N TYR A 55 11.91 -27.42 53.40
CA TYR A 55 11.14 -27.30 52.15
C TYR A 55 10.06 -26.23 52.22
N GLU A 56 9.39 -26.05 53.36
CA GLU A 56 8.43 -24.97 53.54
C GLU A 56 9.13 -23.61 53.47
N GLN A 57 10.27 -23.44 54.15
CA GLN A 57 11.05 -22.21 54.10
C GLN A 57 11.53 -21.89 52.68
N GLU A 58 12.04 -22.89 51.95
CA GLU A 58 12.47 -22.72 50.55
C GLU A 58 11.29 -22.34 49.66
N LYS A 59 10.15 -23.01 49.81
CA LYS A 59 8.91 -22.69 49.07
C LYS A 59 8.49 -21.23 49.28
N TYR A 60 8.45 -20.75 50.53
CA TYR A 60 8.08 -19.35 50.81
C TYR A 60 9.11 -18.35 50.27
N THR A 61 10.39 -18.71 50.31
CA THR A 61 11.48 -17.88 49.77
C THR A 61 11.37 -17.76 48.25
N LEU A 62 11.22 -18.88 47.56
CA LEU A 62 11.02 -18.93 46.11
C LEU A 62 9.73 -18.21 45.69
N GLN A 63 8.65 -18.38 46.44
CA GLN A 63 7.39 -17.68 46.15
C GLN A 63 7.57 -16.16 46.20
N ARG A 64 8.24 -15.63 47.25
CA ARG A 64 8.54 -14.20 47.35
C ARG A 64 9.44 -13.71 46.22
N GLU A 65 10.44 -14.50 45.82
CA GLU A 65 11.32 -14.15 44.71
C GLU A 65 10.56 -14.07 43.38
N VAL A 66 9.67 -15.03 43.11
CA VAL A 66 8.81 -15.03 41.92
C VAL A 66 7.86 -13.84 41.92
N GLU A 67 7.23 -13.51 43.04
CA GLU A 67 6.36 -12.34 43.17
C GLU A 67 7.14 -11.03 42.90
N LEU A 68 8.36 -10.92 43.42
CA LEU A 68 9.19 -9.73 43.23
C LEU A 68 9.66 -9.59 41.79
N LYS A 69 10.09 -10.69 41.16
CA LYS A 69 10.42 -10.73 39.72
C LYS A 69 9.20 -10.40 38.84
N SER A 70 8.01 -10.88 39.21
CA SER A 70 6.77 -10.58 38.49
C SER A 70 6.45 -9.09 38.54
N ARG A 71 6.55 -8.46 39.71
CA ARG A 71 6.38 -6.99 39.86
C ARG A 71 7.42 -6.19 39.06
N MET A 72 8.67 -6.64 39.04
CA MET A 72 9.71 -6.00 38.24
C MET A 72 9.42 -6.10 36.74
N LEU A 73 8.95 -7.26 36.27
CA LEU A 73 8.53 -7.45 34.88
C LEU A 73 7.33 -6.57 34.53
N GLU A 74 6.34 -6.46 35.42
CA GLU A 74 5.19 -5.57 35.24
C GLU A 74 5.63 -4.10 35.13
N SER A 75 6.55 -3.64 35.98
CA SER A 75 7.12 -2.29 35.93
C SER A 75 7.82 -2.04 34.59
N LEU A 76 8.69 -2.96 34.16
CA LEU A 76 9.41 -2.83 32.90
C LEU A 76 8.45 -2.86 31.69
N ASN A 77 7.39 -3.65 31.77
CA ASN A 77 6.36 -3.69 30.74
C ASN A 77 5.59 -2.36 30.68
N CYS A 78 5.28 -1.74 31.82
CA CYS A 78 4.67 -0.40 31.87
C CYS A 78 5.59 0.66 31.25
N GLU A 79 6.89 0.64 31.55
CA GLU A 79 7.87 1.55 30.92
C GLU A 79 7.95 1.35 29.40
N CYS A 80 7.96 0.09 28.95
CA CYS A 80 7.96 -0.25 27.54
C CYS A 80 6.70 0.26 26.82
N GLU A 81 5.52 0.08 27.42
CA GLU A 81 4.26 0.59 26.87
C GLU A 81 4.21 2.13 26.86
N ALA A 82 4.73 2.79 27.90
CA ALA A 82 4.84 4.25 27.94
C ALA A 82 5.74 4.79 26.82
N ILE A 83 6.90 4.16 26.58
CA ILE A 83 7.81 4.53 25.49
C ILE A 83 7.15 4.31 24.13
N LYS A 84 6.45 3.18 23.92
CA LYS A 84 5.72 2.93 22.68
C LYS A 84 4.64 3.99 22.43
N GLN A 85 3.88 4.36 23.46
CA GLN A 85 2.87 5.42 23.37
C GLN A 85 3.50 6.77 23.03
N GLN A 86 4.62 7.12 23.68
CA GLN A 86 5.34 8.34 23.38
C GLN A 86 5.85 8.39 21.93
N GLN A 87 6.45 7.30 21.44
CA GLN A 87 6.91 7.20 20.06
C GLN A 87 5.76 7.30 19.06
N LYS A 88 4.62 6.66 19.36
CA LYS A 88 3.42 6.75 18.53
C LYS A 88 2.92 8.19 18.41
N VAL A 89 2.82 8.91 19.53
CA VAL A 89 2.40 10.32 19.54
C VAL A 89 3.38 11.21 18.75
N GLN A 90 4.69 10.98 18.89
CA GLN A 90 5.69 11.73 18.11
C GLN A 90 5.58 11.48 16.61
N LEU A 91 5.33 10.23 16.20
CA LEU A 91 5.10 9.89 14.79
C LEU A 91 3.84 10.55 14.25
N GLU A 92 2.73 10.50 14.98
CA GLU A 92 1.47 11.16 14.62
C GLU A 92 1.66 12.68 14.46
N GLN A 93 2.41 13.33 15.36
CA GLN A 93 2.72 14.76 15.27
C GLN A 93 3.53 15.12 14.03
N LEU A 94 4.56 14.31 13.70
CA LEU A 94 5.38 14.52 12.50
C LEU A 94 4.56 14.33 11.22
N GLU A 95 3.71 13.31 11.18
CA GLU A 95 2.82 13.02 10.07
C GLU A 95 1.80 14.16 9.86
N GLU A 96 1.18 14.64 10.94
CA GLU A 96 0.28 15.80 10.87
C GLU A 96 1.01 17.06 10.40
N GLN A 97 2.22 17.33 10.87
CA GLN A 97 3.01 18.48 10.45
C GLN A 97 3.34 18.40 8.95
N LEU A 98 3.74 17.23 8.48
CA LEU A 98 4.03 16.98 7.07
C LEU A 98 2.78 17.16 6.20
N ASN A 99 1.65 16.61 6.64
CA ASN A 99 0.36 16.76 5.96
C ASN A 99 -0.11 18.21 5.91
N ARG A 100 0.07 18.98 6.99
CA ARG A 100 -0.22 20.42 7.02
C ARG A 100 0.66 21.19 6.04
N SER A 101 1.97 20.93 6.01
CA SER A 101 2.92 21.57 5.10
C SER A 101 2.59 21.26 3.63
N HIS A 102 2.43 19.98 3.29
CA HIS A 102 2.05 19.57 1.94
C HIS A 102 0.69 20.14 1.52
N GLY A 103 -0.29 20.18 2.43
CA GLY A 103 -1.58 20.80 2.16
C GLY A 103 -1.48 22.29 1.83
N GLN A 104 -0.62 23.03 2.57
CA GLN A 104 -0.34 24.44 2.29
C GLN A 104 0.33 24.63 0.93
N GLU A 105 1.39 23.88 0.63
CA GLU A 105 2.10 23.96 -0.65
C GLU A 105 1.19 23.61 -1.84
N MET A 106 0.38 22.56 -1.72
CA MET A 106 -0.58 22.17 -2.76
C MET A 106 -1.64 23.25 -2.99
N ASN A 107 -2.14 23.88 -1.92
CA ASN A 107 -3.09 24.97 -2.04
C ASN A 107 -2.45 26.22 -2.68
N GLU A 108 -1.21 26.55 -2.33
CA GLU A 108 -0.48 27.65 -2.98
C GLU A 108 -0.25 27.40 -4.47
N LEU A 109 0.17 26.19 -4.85
CA LEU A 109 0.36 25.80 -6.25
C LEU A 109 -0.96 25.82 -7.02
N LYS A 110 -2.04 25.31 -6.41
CA LYS A 110 -3.39 25.35 -6.99
C LYS A 110 -3.85 26.79 -7.22
N ASN A 111 -3.65 27.67 -6.24
CA ASN A 111 -3.99 29.09 -6.36
C ASN A 111 -3.17 29.79 -7.46
N LYS A 112 -1.87 29.49 -7.58
CA LYS A 112 -1.02 30.01 -8.67
C LYS A 112 -1.49 29.50 -10.04
N LEU A 113 -1.87 28.23 -10.13
CA LEU A 113 -2.37 27.62 -11.37
C LEU A 113 -3.69 28.26 -11.80
N GLU A 114 -4.63 28.45 -10.88
CA GLU A 114 -5.91 29.09 -11.19
C GLU A 114 -5.71 30.55 -11.65
N LYS A 115 -4.81 31.31 -10.99
CA LYS A 115 -4.46 32.67 -11.44
C LYS A 115 -3.88 32.69 -12.86
N LEU A 116 -2.90 31.83 -13.15
CA LEU A 116 -2.31 31.73 -14.50
C LEU A 116 -3.33 31.32 -15.56
N LYS A 117 -4.33 30.51 -15.18
CA LYS A 117 -5.42 30.13 -16.08
C LYS A 117 -6.34 31.32 -16.40
N VAL A 118 -6.70 32.10 -15.40
CA VAL A 118 -7.46 33.35 -15.59
C VAL A 118 -6.69 34.32 -16.48
N GLU A 119 -5.40 34.56 -16.19
CA GLU A 119 -4.54 35.43 -17.01
C GLU A 119 -4.43 34.94 -18.47
N LEU A 120 -4.34 33.63 -18.69
CA LEU A 120 -4.33 33.04 -20.02
C LEU A 120 -5.65 33.27 -20.77
N ASP A 121 -6.78 33.13 -20.09
CA ASP A 121 -8.09 33.32 -20.70
C ASP A 121 -8.36 34.81 -21.00
N GLU A 122 -7.93 35.72 -20.13
CA GLU A 122 -7.92 37.18 -20.38
C GLU A 122 -7.05 37.54 -21.60
N ALA A 123 -5.83 37.00 -21.68
CA ALA A 123 -4.94 37.21 -22.81
C ALA A 123 -5.56 36.72 -24.12
N ARG A 124 -6.18 35.53 -24.12
CA ARG A 124 -6.90 34.98 -25.29
C ARG A 124 -8.10 35.82 -25.69
N LEU A 125 -8.85 36.36 -24.73
CA LEU A 125 -9.97 37.26 -25.04
C LEU A 125 -9.46 38.55 -25.69
N SER A 126 -8.40 39.13 -25.16
CA SER A 126 -7.76 40.33 -25.73
C SER A 126 -7.22 40.08 -27.15
N GLU A 127 -6.62 38.92 -27.40
CA GLU A 127 -6.15 38.51 -28.72
C GLU A 127 -7.31 38.41 -29.73
N LYS A 128 -8.42 37.77 -29.33
CA LYS A 128 -9.63 37.67 -30.16
C LYS A 128 -10.20 39.05 -30.48
N GLN A 129 -10.26 39.96 -29.50
CA GLN A 129 -10.74 41.33 -29.71
C GLN A 129 -9.83 42.10 -30.68
N LEU A 130 -8.51 42.00 -30.51
CA LEU A 130 -7.55 42.67 -31.39
C LEU A 130 -7.65 42.13 -32.82
N LYS A 131 -7.80 40.81 -32.97
CA LYS A 131 -7.99 40.17 -34.26
C LYS A 131 -9.27 40.64 -34.97
N ARG A 132 -10.40 40.71 -34.27
CA ARG A 132 -11.65 41.30 -34.80
C ARG A 132 -11.46 42.74 -35.27
N LYS A 133 -10.74 43.57 -34.50
CA LYS A 133 -10.41 44.96 -34.90
C LYS A 133 -9.54 45.01 -36.16
N VAL A 134 -8.52 44.16 -36.25
CA VAL A 134 -7.64 44.06 -37.42
C VAL A 134 -8.43 43.61 -38.66
N ASP A 135 -9.30 42.62 -38.53
CA ASP A 135 -10.10 42.11 -39.65
C ASP A 135 -11.10 43.18 -40.13
N HIS A 136 -11.74 43.93 -39.22
CA HIS A 136 -12.57 45.08 -39.58
C HIS A 136 -11.79 46.18 -40.32
N GLN A 137 -10.57 46.50 -39.86
CA GLN A 137 -9.71 47.48 -40.55
C GLN A 137 -9.29 47.00 -41.95
N LYS A 138 -9.02 45.70 -42.12
CA LYS A 138 -8.74 45.11 -43.44
C LYS A 138 -9.94 45.21 -44.37
N GLU A 139 -11.15 44.90 -43.88
CA GLU A 139 -12.39 45.06 -44.66
C GLU A 139 -12.63 46.52 -45.08
N LEU A 140 -12.43 47.46 -44.16
CA LEU A 140 -12.58 48.90 -44.45
C LEU A 140 -11.57 49.38 -45.50
N LEU A 141 -10.30 48.94 -45.39
CA LEU A 141 -9.27 49.23 -46.38
C LEU A 141 -9.61 48.64 -47.75
N ALA A 142 -10.09 47.39 -47.79
CA ALA A 142 -10.52 46.74 -49.02
C ALA A 142 -11.68 47.50 -49.67
N HIS A 143 -12.68 47.92 -48.89
CA HIS A 143 -13.79 48.74 -49.38
C HIS A 143 -13.33 50.07 -49.94
N LYS A 144 -12.45 50.80 -49.23
CA LYS A 144 -11.93 52.08 -49.70
C LYS A 144 -11.08 51.93 -50.96
N SER A 145 -10.28 50.86 -51.08
CA SER A 145 -9.55 50.57 -52.32
C SER A 145 -10.47 50.24 -53.49
N GLU A 146 -11.58 49.54 -53.21
CA GLU A 146 -12.59 49.21 -54.22
C GLU A 146 -13.37 50.45 -54.67
N GLU A 147 -13.77 51.33 -53.76
CA GLU A 147 -14.36 52.63 -54.09
C GLU A 147 -13.44 53.45 -54.99
N ILE A 148 -12.13 53.54 -54.68
CA ILE A 148 -11.17 54.26 -55.52
C ILE A 148 -11.08 53.63 -56.90
N ARG A 149 -11.07 52.30 -57.00
CA ARG A 149 -11.07 51.57 -58.28
C ARG A 149 -12.31 51.91 -59.11
N ILE A 150 -13.50 51.75 -58.53
CA ILE A 150 -14.78 52.05 -59.19
C ILE A 150 -14.86 53.53 -59.59
N MET A 151 -14.43 54.45 -58.71
CA MET A 151 -14.45 55.88 -59.01
C MET A 151 -13.49 56.22 -60.17
N SER A 152 -12.33 55.57 -60.24
CA SER A 152 -11.39 55.73 -61.36
C SER A 152 -11.95 55.21 -62.69
N GLU A 153 -12.67 54.09 -62.67
CA GLU A 153 -13.35 53.52 -63.84
C GLU A 153 -14.52 54.43 -64.28
N ARG A 154 -15.33 54.92 -63.35
CA ARG A 154 -16.51 55.76 -63.65
C ARG A 154 -16.18 57.19 -64.07
N VAL A 155 -15.03 57.76 -63.70
CA VAL A 155 -14.58 59.05 -64.26
C VAL A 155 -14.39 58.98 -65.78
N HIS A 156 -14.26 57.77 -66.35
CA HIS A 156 -14.20 57.56 -67.81
C HIS A 156 -15.58 57.37 -68.45
N GLU A 157 -16.66 57.28 -67.67
CA GLU A 157 -18.04 57.07 -68.13
C GLU A 157 -18.95 58.25 -67.70
N SER A 158 -19.44 59.05 -68.64
CA SER A 158 -20.32 60.19 -68.36
C SER A 158 -21.60 59.77 -67.64
N MET A 159 -21.69 60.07 -66.34
CA MET A 159 -22.74 59.64 -65.41
C MET A 159 -24.13 60.20 -65.78
N SER A 160 -25.10 59.33 -66.09
CA SER A 160 -26.48 59.72 -66.45
C SER A 160 -27.37 59.87 -65.22
N SER A 161 -28.49 60.61 -65.34
CA SER A 161 -29.42 60.91 -64.25
C SER A 161 -30.02 59.66 -63.56
N GLU A 162 -30.25 58.57 -64.29
CA GLU A 162 -30.79 57.32 -63.73
C GLU A 162 -29.74 56.58 -62.90
N MET A 163 -28.47 56.62 -63.35
CA MET A 163 -27.35 56.07 -62.58
C MET A 163 -27.15 56.83 -61.26
N LEU A 164 -27.43 58.13 -61.24
CA LEU A 164 -27.37 58.96 -60.05
C LEU A 164 -28.49 58.64 -59.04
N ALA A 165 -29.70 58.33 -59.52
CA ALA A 165 -30.81 57.90 -58.67
C ALA A 165 -30.56 56.52 -58.04
N LEU A 166 -30.08 55.55 -58.84
CA LEU A 166 -29.70 54.23 -58.33
C LEU A 166 -28.53 54.31 -57.34
N GLN A 167 -27.60 55.25 -57.53
CA GLN A 167 -26.52 55.51 -56.58
C GLN A 167 -27.06 55.97 -55.21
N ILE A 168 -28.07 56.84 -55.19
CA ILE A 168 -28.69 57.31 -53.94
C ILE A 168 -29.38 56.14 -53.21
N GLU A 169 -30.21 55.36 -53.91
CA GLU A 169 -30.90 54.21 -53.33
C GLU A 169 -29.91 53.16 -52.80
N LEU A 170 -28.79 52.94 -53.51
CA LEU A 170 -27.73 52.03 -53.07
C LEU A 170 -27.04 52.54 -51.79
N THR A 171 -26.79 53.85 -51.68
CA THR A 171 -26.23 54.45 -50.45
C THR A 171 -27.21 54.41 -49.28
N GLU A 172 -28.52 54.59 -49.51
CA GLU A 172 -29.54 54.46 -48.47
C GLU A 172 -29.63 53.02 -47.97
N MET A 173 -29.65 52.03 -48.88
CA MET A 173 -29.63 50.61 -48.53
C MET A 173 -28.37 50.20 -47.78
N GLU A 174 -27.22 50.75 -48.15
CA GLU A 174 -25.96 50.55 -47.41
C GLU A 174 -26.03 51.15 -46.01
N SER A 175 -26.65 52.32 -45.84
CA SER A 175 -26.85 52.94 -44.51
C SER A 175 -27.81 52.14 -43.62
N MET A 176 -28.87 51.54 -44.21
CA MET A 176 -29.78 50.63 -43.49
C MET A 176 -29.07 49.32 -43.12
N LYS A 177 -28.21 48.81 -43.99
CA LYS A 177 -27.39 47.63 -43.69
C LYS A 177 -26.40 47.89 -42.56
N THR A 178 -25.79 49.08 -42.48
CA THR A 178 -24.89 49.43 -41.38
C THR A 178 -25.61 49.56 -40.05
N THR A 179 -26.78 50.20 -40.02
CA THR A 179 -27.59 50.34 -38.80
C THR A 179 -28.09 49.00 -38.27
N LEU A 180 -28.61 48.11 -39.14
CA LEU A 180 -28.98 46.75 -38.74
C LEU A 180 -27.77 45.94 -38.24
N LYS A 181 -26.58 46.14 -38.83
CA LYS A 181 -25.36 45.46 -38.37
C LYS A 181 -24.93 45.97 -36.98
N GLU A 182 -25.11 47.25 -36.69
CA GLU A 182 -24.89 47.82 -35.36
C GLU A 182 -25.87 47.25 -34.33
N GLU A 183 -27.17 47.19 -34.64
CA GLU A 183 -28.17 46.57 -33.76
C GLU A 183 -27.86 45.09 -33.45
N VAL A 184 -27.45 44.32 -34.47
CA VAL A 184 -27.02 42.92 -34.27
C VAL A 184 -25.82 42.84 -33.33
N ASN A 185 -24.85 43.74 -33.46
CA ASN A 185 -23.69 43.78 -32.57
C ASN A 185 -24.08 44.15 -31.12
N GLU A 186 -25.00 45.09 -30.93
CA GLU A 186 -25.53 45.45 -29.61
C GLU A 186 -26.27 44.28 -28.95
N LEU A 187 -27.09 43.57 -29.71
CA LEU A 187 -27.78 42.37 -29.25
C LEU A 187 -26.81 41.26 -28.88
N GLN A 188 -25.76 41.04 -29.67
CA GLN A 188 -24.69 40.08 -29.35
C GLN A 188 -23.97 40.46 -28.06
N TYR A 189 -23.64 41.73 -27.87
CA TYR A 189 -23.01 42.19 -26.63
C TYR A 189 -23.91 41.97 -25.41
N ARG A 190 -25.20 42.28 -25.54
CA ARG A 190 -26.19 42.05 -24.49
C ARG A 190 -26.38 40.56 -24.19
N GLN A 191 -26.32 39.71 -25.20
CA GLN A 191 -26.32 38.26 -25.03
C GLN A 191 -25.08 37.78 -24.27
N GLU A 192 -23.88 38.20 -24.66
CA GLU A 192 -22.62 37.85 -23.97
C GLU A 192 -22.65 38.30 -22.49
N GLN A 193 -23.20 39.48 -22.21
CA GLN A 193 -23.41 39.96 -20.84
C GLN A 193 -24.35 39.04 -20.04
N LEU A 194 -25.50 38.66 -20.60
CA LEU A 194 -26.46 37.77 -19.94
C LEU A 194 -25.87 36.36 -19.73
N GLU A 195 -25.10 35.84 -20.68
CA GLU A 195 -24.40 34.56 -20.53
C GLU A 195 -23.38 34.61 -19.40
N SER A 196 -22.61 35.71 -19.28
CA SER A 196 -21.66 35.89 -18.18
C SER A 196 -22.36 35.93 -16.81
N LEU A 197 -23.51 36.59 -16.72
CA LEU A 197 -24.31 36.65 -15.50
C LEU A 197 -24.89 35.27 -15.15
N SER A 198 -25.40 34.56 -16.16
CA SER A 198 -25.93 33.20 -16.01
C SER A 198 -24.85 32.24 -15.48
N ASN A 199 -23.63 32.28 -16.03
CA ASN A 199 -22.51 31.48 -15.58
C ASN A 199 -22.12 31.81 -14.12
N ASN A 200 -22.12 33.09 -13.75
CA ASN A 200 -21.84 33.50 -12.36
C ASN A 200 -22.91 33.01 -11.38
N LEU A 201 -24.19 33.10 -11.75
CA LEU A 201 -25.30 32.56 -10.96
C LEU A 201 -25.21 31.04 -10.84
N MET A 202 -24.86 30.34 -11.92
CA MET A 202 -24.66 28.88 -11.91
C MET A 202 -23.55 28.48 -10.93
N HIS A 203 -22.40 29.15 -10.96
CA HIS A 203 -21.33 28.92 -10.00
C HIS A 203 -21.74 29.23 -8.55
N GLN A 204 -22.60 30.23 -8.32
CA GLN A 204 -23.12 30.51 -6.99
C GLN A 204 -24.06 29.40 -6.50
N VAL A 205 -24.91 28.88 -7.39
CA VAL A 205 -25.78 27.74 -7.09
C VAL A 205 -24.96 26.50 -6.74
N ASP A 206 -23.90 26.20 -7.49
CA ASP A 206 -23.03 25.05 -7.21
C ASP A 206 -22.34 25.17 -5.85
N ARG A 207 -21.86 26.36 -5.48
CA ARG A 207 -21.28 26.61 -4.14
C ARG A 207 -22.30 26.39 -3.04
N LEU A 208 -23.49 26.99 -3.17
CA LEU A 208 -24.57 26.84 -2.19
C LEU A 208 -25.03 25.39 -2.06
N LYS A 209 -25.03 24.64 -3.17
CA LYS A 209 -25.34 23.20 -3.17
C LYS A 209 -24.27 22.41 -2.39
N GLY A 210 -22.99 22.71 -2.60
CA GLY A 210 -21.90 22.12 -1.83
C GLY A 210 -22.00 22.41 -0.33
N GLU A 211 -22.25 23.67 0.05
CA GLU A 211 -22.46 24.08 1.45
C GLU A 211 -23.67 23.37 2.08
N LYS A 212 -24.76 23.21 1.32
CA LYS A 212 -25.94 22.45 1.75
C LYS A 212 -25.60 20.99 2.02
N GLU A 213 -24.88 20.33 1.11
CA GLU A 213 -24.47 18.92 1.28
C GLU A 213 -23.52 18.73 2.47
N GLU A 214 -22.64 19.69 2.75
CA GLU A 214 -21.77 19.67 3.93
C GLU A 214 -22.58 19.82 5.23
N ARG A 215 -23.51 20.78 5.28
CA ARG A 215 -24.45 20.96 6.40
C ARG A 215 -25.32 19.73 6.64
N GLU A 216 -25.75 19.04 5.59
CA GLU A 216 -26.50 17.77 5.71
C GLU A 216 -25.62 16.66 6.32
N LYS A 217 -24.34 16.56 5.94
CA LYS A 217 -23.39 15.60 6.54
C LYS A 217 -23.16 15.90 8.03
N GLU A 218 -23.00 17.16 8.38
CA GLU A 218 -22.88 17.60 9.78
C GLU A 218 -24.16 17.27 10.57
N ALA A 219 -25.34 17.56 10.02
CA ALA A 219 -26.60 17.22 10.68
C ALA A 219 -26.71 15.70 10.93
N VAL A 220 -26.38 14.88 9.94
CA VAL A 220 -26.37 13.41 10.09
C VAL A 220 -25.37 12.96 11.15
N SER A 221 -24.17 13.57 11.22
CA SER A 221 -23.18 13.21 12.24
C SER A 221 -23.67 13.57 13.65
N TYR A 222 -24.31 14.73 13.83
CA TYR A 222 -24.94 15.13 15.08
C TYR A 222 -26.10 14.21 15.48
N TYR A 223 -26.96 13.81 14.53
CA TYR A 223 -28.03 12.85 14.81
C TYR A 223 -27.48 11.49 15.25
N ASN A 224 -26.43 11.00 14.61
CA ASN A 224 -25.78 9.74 15.00
C ASN A 224 -25.14 9.82 16.38
N ALA A 225 -24.47 10.93 16.69
CA ALA A 225 -23.87 11.16 18.01
C ALA A 225 -24.95 11.25 19.11
N LEU A 226 -26.07 11.92 18.82
CA LEU A 226 -27.21 12.02 19.73
C LEU A 226 -27.85 10.65 19.97
N GLU A 227 -28.03 9.84 18.93
CA GLU A 227 -28.61 8.51 19.08
C GLU A 227 -27.71 7.60 19.89
N LYS A 228 -26.39 7.67 19.68
CA LYS A 228 -25.42 6.95 20.51
C LYS A 228 -25.50 7.38 21.98
N ALA A 229 -25.57 8.69 22.25
CA ALA A 229 -25.71 9.20 23.61
C ALA A 229 -27.06 8.82 24.26
N ARG A 230 -28.13 8.66 23.47
CA ARG A 230 -29.42 8.14 23.96
C ARG A 230 -29.32 6.67 24.36
N VAL A 231 -28.67 5.85 23.55
CA VAL A 231 -28.43 4.43 23.87
C VAL A 231 -27.59 4.31 25.15
N GLU A 232 -26.50 5.08 25.25
CA GLU A 232 -25.66 5.11 26.46
C GLU A 232 -26.44 5.55 27.70
N ASN A 233 -27.33 6.56 27.57
CA ASN A 233 -28.23 6.96 28.67
C ASN A 233 -29.22 5.86 29.06
N GLN A 234 -29.78 5.12 28.09
CA GLN A 234 -30.66 3.99 28.38
C GLN A 234 -29.91 2.89 29.13
N ASP A 235 -28.68 2.58 28.71
CA ASP A 235 -27.84 1.59 29.39
C ASP A 235 -27.52 2.02 30.83
N LEU A 236 -27.18 3.29 31.05
CA LEU A 236 -26.96 3.84 32.38
C LEU A 236 -28.23 3.82 33.24
N GLN A 237 -29.40 4.11 32.65
CA GLN A 237 -30.69 4.02 33.35
C GLN A 237 -30.99 2.57 33.75
N VAL A 238 -30.68 1.60 32.89
CA VAL A 238 -30.82 0.17 33.21
C VAL A 238 -29.89 -0.21 34.37
N GLN A 239 -28.63 0.23 34.35
CA GLN A 239 -27.68 -0.01 35.44
C GLN A 239 -28.14 0.63 36.75
N LEU A 240 -28.66 1.86 36.70
CA LEU A 240 -29.23 2.54 37.87
C LEU A 240 -30.43 1.78 38.44
N ASN A 241 -31.35 1.34 37.59
CA ASN A 241 -32.51 0.56 38.01
C ASN A 241 -32.09 -0.78 38.66
N GLN A 242 -31.07 -1.45 38.10
CA GLN A 242 -30.51 -2.67 38.69
C GLN A 242 -29.89 -2.40 40.07
N ALA A 243 -29.11 -1.33 40.22
CA ALA A 243 -28.51 -0.94 41.50
C ALA A 243 -29.58 -0.58 42.55
N LEU A 244 -30.64 0.13 42.14
CA LEU A 244 -31.77 0.45 43.01
C LEU A 244 -32.54 -0.81 43.44
N GLN A 245 -32.75 -1.75 42.53
CA GLN A 245 -33.40 -3.02 42.85
C GLN A 245 -32.54 -3.86 43.83
N GLN A 246 -31.22 -3.88 43.65
CA GLN A 246 -30.28 -4.50 44.59
C GLN A 246 -30.32 -3.83 45.98
N ALA A 247 -30.56 -2.51 46.05
CA ALA A 247 -30.67 -1.79 47.31
C ALA A 247 -32.02 -1.98 48.02
N LEU A 248 -33.09 -2.29 47.27
CA LEU A 248 -34.46 -2.42 47.76
C LEU A 248 -34.79 -3.81 48.33
N ASP A 249 -34.00 -4.86 48.06
CA ASP A 249 -34.20 -6.21 48.61
C ASP A 249 -33.48 -6.38 49.97
N PRO A 250 -34.17 -6.32 51.13
CA PRO A 250 -33.52 -6.44 52.44
C PRO A 250 -33.16 -7.90 52.78
N ASN A 251 -33.74 -8.88 52.05
CA ASN A 251 -33.43 -10.31 52.17
C ASN A 251 -32.37 -10.78 51.17
N SER A 252 -31.82 -9.89 50.35
CA SER A 252 -30.63 -10.14 49.53
C SER A 252 -29.32 -10.02 50.36
N LYS A 253 -29.41 -9.74 51.67
CA LYS A 253 -28.29 -9.89 52.63
C LYS A 253 -27.97 -11.36 52.96
N GLY A 254 -28.00 -12.21 51.95
CA GLY A 254 -27.54 -13.57 51.99
C GLY A 254 -26.67 -13.83 50.77
N ASN A 255 -25.40 -13.43 50.84
CA ASN A 255 -24.34 -14.19 50.17
C ASN A 255 -24.34 -15.59 50.81
N SER A 256 -25.32 -16.42 50.44
CA SER A 256 -25.18 -17.84 50.61
C SER A 256 -24.09 -18.23 49.63
N LEU A 257 -22.97 -18.70 50.16
CA LEU A 257 -21.82 -19.18 49.38
C LEU A 257 -22.26 -20.13 48.27
N PHE A 258 -23.38 -20.84 48.47
CA PHE A 258 -24.02 -21.69 47.48
C PHE A 258 -24.71 -20.95 46.34
N ALA A 259 -25.36 -19.80 46.58
CA ALA A 259 -25.96 -18.99 45.52
C ALA A 259 -24.88 -18.33 44.65
N GLU A 260 -23.81 -17.80 45.24
CA GLU A 260 -22.68 -17.26 44.48
C GLU A 260 -21.95 -18.36 43.68
N VAL A 261 -21.75 -19.54 44.29
CA VAL A 261 -21.16 -20.69 43.59
C VAL A 261 -22.08 -21.23 42.49
N GLU A 262 -23.40 -21.22 42.70
CA GLU A 262 -24.38 -21.59 41.68
C GLU A 262 -24.40 -20.59 40.53
N ASP A 263 -24.43 -19.29 40.82
CA ASP A 263 -24.38 -18.22 39.81
C ASP A 263 -23.06 -18.25 39.04
N ARG A 264 -21.94 -18.50 39.73
CA ARG A 264 -20.62 -18.64 39.10
C ARG A 264 -20.52 -19.92 38.26
N ARG A 265 -21.13 -21.03 38.70
CA ARG A 265 -21.23 -22.25 37.90
C ARG A 265 -22.09 -22.03 36.65
N ALA A 266 -23.26 -21.43 36.80
CA ALA A 266 -24.16 -21.12 35.70
C ALA A 266 -23.55 -20.10 34.72
N ALA A 267 -22.77 -19.13 35.22
CA ALA A 267 -22.00 -18.22 34.39
C ALA A 267 -20.90 -18.95 33.61
N MET A 268 -20.12 -19.82 34.26
CA MET A 268 -19.09 -20.63 33.59
C MET A 268 -19.69 -21.62 32.58
N GLU A 269 -20.84 -22.22 32.89
CA GLU A 269 -21.54 -23.12 31.97
C GLU A 269 -22.08 -22.38 30.74
N ARG A 270 -22.64 -21.18 30.94
CA ARG A 270 -23.03 -20.30 29.83
C ARG A 270 -21.83 -19.87 28.97
N GLN A 271 -20.69 -19.56 29.60
CA GLN A 271 -19.45 -19.26 28.87
C GLN A 271 -18.95 -20.47 28.08
N LEU A 272 -18.95 -21.67 28.68
CA LEU A 272 -18.56 -22.91 28.03
C LEU A 272 -19.46 -23.22 26.82
N ILE A 273 -20.78 -23.08 26.97
CA ILE A 273 -21.74 -23.27 25.88
C ILE A 273 -21.51 -22.23 24.79
N SER A 274 -21.32 -20.96 25.14
CA SER A 274 -21.01 -19.89 24.18
C SER A 274 -19.72 -20.17 23.41
N MET A 275 -18.65 -20.57 24.10
CA MET A 275 -17.39 -20.96 23.46
C MET A 275 -17.54 -22.19 22.57
N LYS A 276 -18.33 -23.18 22.98
CA LYS A 276 -18.60 -24.38 22.17
C LYS A 276 -19.37 -24.05 20.89
N VAL A 277 -20.37 -23.18 20.96
CA VAL A 277 -21.12 -22.70 19.79
C VAL A 277 -20.20 -21.89 18.87
N LYS A 278 -19.39 -20.98 19.43
CA LYS A 278 -18.39 -20.21 18.68
C LYS A 278 -17.38 -21.13 17.98
N TYR A 279 -16.86 -22.12 18.68
CA TYR A 279 -15.95 -23.12 18.12
C TYR A 279 -16.59 -23.91 16.98
N GLN A 280 -17.82 -24.41 17.16
CA GLN A 280 -18.53 -25.11 16.09
C GLN A 280 -18.81 -24.23 14.88
N SER A 281 -19.19 -22.97 15.10
CA SER A 281 -19.37 -21.99 14.03
C SER A 281 -18.07 -21.74 13.28
N LEU A 282 -16.98 -21.50 14.01
CA LEU A 282 -15.65 -21.26 13.45
C LEU A 282 -15.13 -22.50 12.69
N LYS A 283 -15.37 -23.70 13.21
CA LYS A 283 -15.05 -24.97 12.53
C LYS A 283 -15.79 -25.11 11.21
N LYS A 284 -17.09 -24.80 11.17
CA LYS A 284 -17.89 -24.78 9.92
C LYS A 284 -17.38 -23.74 8.93
N GLN A 285 -17.05 -22.54 9.42
CA GLN A 285 -16.49 -21.47 8.59
C GLN A 285 -15.12 -21.84 8.00
N ASN A 286 -14.24 -22.47 8.80
CA ASN A 286 -12.93 -22.93 8.34
C ASN A 286 -13.08 -24.03 7.28
N ALA A 287 -13.99 -25.00 7.49
CA ALA A 287 -14.29 -26.02 6.50
C ALA A 287 -14.78 -25.43 5.17
N PHE A 288 -15.70 -24.46 5.24
CA PHE A 288 -16.18 -23.73 4.05
C PHE A 288 -15.05 -22.97 3.36
N ASN A 289 -14.20 -22.26 4.10
CA ASN A 289 -13.06 -21.53 3.54
C ASN A 289 -12.04 -22.46 2.88
N ARG A 290 -11.79 -23.64 3.46
CA ARG A 290 -10.94 -24.67 2.84
C ARG A 290 -11.54 -25.15 1.52
N GLU A 291 -12.85 -25.37 1.45
CA GLU A 291 -13.51 -25.77 0.22
C GLU A 291 -13.40 -24.68 -0.86
N GLN A 292 -13.65 -23.42 -0.51
CA GLN A 292 -13.49 -22.28 -1.43
C GLN A 292 -12.06 -22.16 -1.94
N MET A 293 -11.07 -22.33 -1.06
CA MET A 293 -9.66 -22.32 -1.43
C MET A 293 -9.30 -23.47 -2.39
N GLN A 294 -9.83 -24.68 -2.17
CA GLN A 294 -9.64 -25.80 -3.09
C GLN A 294 -10.28 -25.53 -4.47
N ARG A 295 -11.48 -24.93 -4.51
CA ARG A 295 -12.12 -24.52 -5.76
C ARG A 295 -11.31 -23.47 -6.50
N MET A 296 -10.81 -22.46 -5.80
CA MET A 296 -9.97 -21.42 -6.39
C MET A 296 -8.62 -21.98 -6.86
N LYS A 297 -8.02 -22.92 -6.11
CA LYS A 297 -6.82 -23.65 -6.52
C LYS A 297 -7.05 -24.42 -7.82
N LEU A 298 -8.20 -25.09 -7.96
CA LEU A 298 -8.58 -25.78 -9.18
C LEU A 298 -8.72 -24.80 -10.36
N GLN A 299 -9.44 -23.68 -10.17
CA GLN A 299 -9.59 -22.65 -11.20
C GLN A 299 -8.25 -22.04 -11.62
N ILE A 300 -7.37 -21.75 -10.67
CA ILE A 300 -6.02 -21.25 -10.94
C ILE A 300 -5.20 -22.31 -11.69
N SER A 301 -5.25 -23.58 -11.28
CA SER A 301 -4.57 -24.68 -11.99
C SER A 301 -5.07 -24.81 -13.43
N THR A 302 -6.38 -24.73 -13.66
CA THR A 302 -6.98 -24.76 -15.00
C THR A 302 -6.54 -23.55 -15.82
N LEU A 303 -6.56 -22.34 -15.25
CA LEU A 303 -6.10 -21.12 -15.92
C LEU A 303 -4.60 -21.14 -16.24
N LEU A 304 -3.76 -21.64 -15.33
CA LEU A 304 -2.33 -21.83 -15.58
C LEU A 304 -2.09 -22.86 -16.69
N GLN A 305 -2.84 -23.96 -16.70
CA GLN A 305 -2.72 -24.99 -17.74
C GLN A 305 -3.16 -24.46 -19.12
N MET A 306 -4.23 -23.65 -19.17
CA MET A 306 -4.68 -22.97 -20.40
C MET A 306 -3.71 -21.87 -20.85
N LYS A 307 -3.13 -21.09 -19.93
CA LYS A 307 -2.19 -20.01 -20.29
C LYS A 307 -0.80 -20.51 -20.65
N GLY A 308 -0.30 -21.57 -20.01
CA GLY A 308 1.04 -22.11 -20.25
C GLY A 308 1.21 -22.85 -21.58
N SER A 309 0.10 -23.26 -22.22
CA SER A 309 0.14 -24.02 -23.48
C SER A 309 -0.27 -23.19 -24.70
N GLN A 310 -1.12 -22.18 -24.53
CA GLN A 310 -1.72 -21.46 -25.65
C GLN A 310 -0.86 -20.30 -26.18
N THR A 311 -0.27 -19.48 -25.30
CA THR A 311 0.45 -18.27 -25.76
C THR A 311 1.80 -18.57 -26.39
N GLU A 312 2.48 -19.63 -25.96
CA GLU A 312 3.79 -20.01 -26.51
C GLU A 312 3.62 -20.71 -27.87
N SER A 313 2.60 -21.58 -28.01
CA SER A 313 2.24 -22.23 -29.29
C SER A 313 1.74 -21.22 -30.34
N GLU A 314 0.85 -20.30 -29.97
CA GLU A 314 0.32 -19.28 -30.89
C GLU A 314 1.40 -18.26 -31.32
N GLN A 315 2.32 -17.88 -30.43
CA GLN A 315 3.47 -17.04 -30.79
C GLN A 315 4.43 -17.77 -31.73
N GLN A 316 4.69 -19.06 -31.48
CA GLN A 316 5.57 -19.87 -32.29
C GLN A 316 4.99 -20.14 -33.69
N GLU A 317 3.69 -20.43 -33.80
CA GLU A 317 2.99 -20.56 -35.09
C GLU A 317 3.00 -19.25 -35.89
N ARG A 318 2.79 -18.10 -35.24
CA ARG A 318 2.86 -16.79 -35.90
C ARG A 318 4.26 -16.46 -36.42
N LEU A 319 5.30 -16.81 -35.66
CA LEU A 319 6.70 -16.67 -36.08
C LEU A 319 7.03 -17.60 -37.26
N PHE A 320 6.55 -18.85 -37.24
CA PHE A 320 6.71 -19.78 -38.37
C PHE A 320 6.02 -19.26 -39.64
N ALA A 321 4.79 -18.76 -39.54
CA ALA A 321 4.06 -18.19 -40.67
C ALA A 321 4.78 -16.95 -41.25
N MET A 322 5.30 -16.05 -40.40
CA MET A 322 6.10 -14.90 -40.88
C MET A 322 7.41 -15.31 -41.54
N LEU A 323 8.10 -16.33 -41.00
CA LEU A 323 9.31 -16.89 -41.61
C LEU A 323 9.02 -17.52 -42.97
N GLU A 324 7.94 -18.28 -43.08
CA GLU A 324 7.51 -18.89 -44.34
C GLU A 324 7.16 -17.84 -45.39
N GLN A 325 6.42 -16.79 -45.00
CA GLN A 325 6.12 -15.65 -45.86
C GLN A 325 7.40 -14.95 -46.34
N LYS A 326 8.33 -14.63 -45.43
CA LYS A 326 9.59 -13.97 -45.77
C LYS A 326 10.48 -14.83 -46.66
N ASN A 327 10.49 -16.15 -46.43
CA ASN A 327 11.18 -17.09 -47.31
C ASN A 327 10.54 -17.17 -48.71
N GLY A 328 9.21 -17.05 -48.80
CA GLY A 328 8.50 -16.91 -50.07
C GLY A 328 8.89 -15.64 -50.82
N GLU A 329 8.95 -14.49 -50.12
CA GLU A 329 9.41 -13.21 -50.66
C GLU A 329 10.88 -13.30 -51.15
N ILE A 330 11.77 -13.93 -50.37
CA ILE A 330 13.16 -14.15 -50.77
C ILE A 330 13.25 -15.01 -52.05
N LYS A 331 12.48 -16.10 -52.13
CA LYS A 331 12.43 -16.95 -53.34
C LYS A 331 11.93 -16.16 -54.55
N HIS A 332 10.92 -15.31 -54.37
CA HIS A 332 10.39 -14.45 -55.43
C HIS A 332 11.46 -13.46 -55.92
N LEU A 333 12.08 -12.71 -55.00
CA LEU A 333 13.14 -11.74 -55.32
C LEU A 333 14.35 -12.41 -56.00
N LEU A 334 14.75 -13.62 -55.56
CA LEU A 334 15.79 -14.40 -56.23
C LEU A 334 15.38 -14.80 -57.66
N GLY A 335 14.10 -15.07 -57.89
CA GLY A 335 13.55 -15.32 -59.23
C GLY A 335 13.59 -14.08 -60.11
N GLU A 336 13.23 -12.92 -59.58
CA GLU A 336 13.30 -11.63 -60.28
C GLU A 336 14.74 -11.23 -60.60
N ILE A 337 15.67 -11.40 -59.65
CA ILE A 337 17.11 -11.16 -59.88
C ILE A 337 17.61 -12.02 -61.05
N ARG A 338 17.28 -13.32 -61.07
CA ARG A 338 17.64 -14.18 -62.22
C ARG A 338 17.01 -13.72 -63.53
N ASN A 339 15.79 -13.21 -63.51
CA ASN A 339 15.14 -12.69 -64.71
C ASN A 339 15.80 -11.39 -65.18
N LEU A 340 16.14 -10.48 -64.27
CA LEU A 340 16.87 -9.26 -64.56
C LEU A 340 18.28 -9.56 -65.08
N GLU A 341 18.97 -10.56 -64.53
CA GLU A 341 20.26 -11.05 -65.05
C GLU A 341 20.12 -11.58 -66.47
N LYS A 342 19.04 -12.32 -66.80
CA LYS A 342 18.76 -12.74 -68.18
C LYS A 342 18.52 -11.55 -69.11
N PHE A 343 17.73 -10.56 -68.69
CA PHE A 343 17.50 -9.35 -69.49
C PHE A 343 18.77 -8.52 -69.67
N LYS A 344 19.60 -8.42 -68.64
CA LYS A 344 20.90 -7.76 -68.70
C LYS A 344 21.84 -8.45 -69.70
N ASN A 345 21.93 -9.78 -69.64
CA ASN A 345 22.76 -10.55 -70.58
C ASN A 345 22.26 -10.41 -72.03
N LEU A 346 20.94 -10.29 -72.25
CA LEU A 346 20.37 -9.99 -73.57
C LEU A 346 20.73 -8.58 -74.05
N TYR A 347 20.73 -7.59 -73.16
CA TYR A 347 21.06 -6.20 -73.49
C TYR A 347 22.55 -6.01 -73.77
N GLU A 348 23.43 -6.59 -72.94
CA GLU A 348 24.89 -6.60 -73.16
C GLU A 348 25.27 -7.36 -74.45
N SER A 349 24.46 -8.32 -74.89
CA SER A 349 24.65 -8.98 -76.19
C SER A 349 24.32 -8.09 -77.40
N MET A 350 23.54 -7.02 -77.22
CA MET A 350 23.10 -6.11 -78.28
C MET A 350 24.02 -4.87 -78.44
N GLU A 351 24.76 -4.48 -77.39
CA GLU A 351 25.64 -3.29 -77.40
C GLU A 351 27.08 -3.54 -77.89
N SER A 352 27.43 -4.77 -78.31
CA SER A 352 28.77 -5.07 -78.83
C SER A 352 28.91 -4.76 -80.33
N LYS A 353 28.81 -3.48 -80.73
CA LYS A 353 29.38 -2.97 -81.99
C LYS A 353 29.55 -1.43 -81.97
N PRO A 354 30.77 -0.89 -82.04
CA PRO A 354 31.00 0.54 -82.15
C PRO A 354 31.21 0.93 -83.63
N SER A 355 30.48 1.94 -84.11
CA SER A 355 30.84 2.68 -85.32
C SER A 355 30.41 4.14 -85.21
N MET A 356 31.43 5.01 -85.20
CA MET A 356 31.53 6.46 -85.47
C MET A 356 30.75 6.92 -86.73
N PRO A 357 30.77 8.19 -87.21
CA PRO A 357 31.32 9.46 -86.68
C PRO A 357 30.36 10.68 -86.83
N ASP A 358 30.85 11.84 -86.38
CA ASP A 358 30.37 13.22 -86.62
C ASP A 358 29.74 13.50 -88.00
N SER A 359 28.70 14.34 -88.01
CA SER A 359 28.44 15.21 -89.16
C SER A 359 27.98 16.61 -88.76
N SER A 360 28.83 17.56 -89.11
CA SER A 360 28.63 19.02 -89.21
C SER A 360 27.29 19.44 -89.84
N GLY A 361 26.76 20.60 -89.43
CA GLY A 361 26.05 21.48 -90.37
C GLY A 361 24.83 22.25 -89.82
N VAL A 362 24.85 23.55 -90.10
CA VAL A 362 23.78 24.56 -89.98
C VAL A 362 23.60 25.20 -88.60
N LEU A 363 24.26 26.35 -88.52
CA LEU A 363 24.19 27.46 -87.60
C LEU A 363 23.01 28.37 -88.04
N GLU A 364 21.92 28.36 -87.28
CA GLU A 364 21.21 29.53 -86.75
C GLU A 364 19.94 29.04 -86.04
N ASP A 365 19.72 29.54 -84.83
CA ASP A 365 18.65 29.20 -83.87
C ASP A 365 18.66 27.84 -83.18
N LYS A 366 19.76 27.07 -83.26
CA LYS A 366 19.94 25.89 -82.38
C LYS A 366 20.40 26.25 -80.97
N THR A 367 21.05 27.39 -80.76
CA THR A 367 21.66 27.78 -79.47
C THR A 367 20.61 28.02 -78.39
N PHE A 368 19.53 28.76 -78.66
CA PHE A 368 18.46 28.97 -77.68
C PHE A 368 17.75 27.68 -77.27
N TYR A 369 17.49 26.78 -78.22
CA TYR A 369 16.84 25.51 -77.94
C TYR A 369 17.78 24.52 -77.23
N THR A 370 19.07 24.51 -77.58
CA THR A 370 20.08 23.71 -76.86
C THR A 370 20.35 24.26 -75.47
N ASP A 371 20.43 25.58 -75.28
CA ASP A 371 20.59 26.22 -73.97
C ASP A 371 19.36 25.98 -73.08
N LEU A 372 18.15 26.01 -73.63
CA LEU A 372 16.92 25.68 -72.89
C LEU A 372 16.88 24.21 -72.47
N LEU A 373 17.27 23.30 -73.36
CA LEU A 373 17.37 21.88 -73.04
C LEU A 373 18.47 21.61 -72.00
N GLN A 374 19.61 22.30 -72.12
CA GLN A 374 20.72 22.22 -71.16
C GLN A 374 20.29 22.74 -69.79
N LEU A 375 19.60 23.88 -69.74
CA LEU A 375 19.05 24.44 -68.50
C LEU A 375 18.02 23.48 -67.86
N LYS A 376 17.18 22.83 -68.68
CA LYS A 376 16.21 21.85 -68.19
C LYS A 376 16.89 20.58 -67.67
N LEU A 377 17.97 20.12 -68.32
CA LEU A 377 18.80 19.01 -67.86
C LEU A 377 19.49 19.35 -66.54
N ASP A 378 20.04 20.56 -66.42
CA ASP A 378 20.71 21.03 -65.22
C ASP A 378 19.73 21.21 -64.05
N ASN A 379 18.51 21.69 -64.32
CA ASN A 379 17.44 21.75 -63.32
C ASN A 379 17.02 20.35 -62.86
N LEU A 380 16.80 19.42 -63.80
CA LEU A 380 16.47 18.03 -63.45
C LEU A 380 17.60 17.35 -62.68
N ASN A 381 18.86 17.63 -63.00
CA ASN A 381 20.01 17.13 -62.23
C ASN A 381 20.08 17.74 -60.82
N LYS A 382 19.80 19.04 -60.67
CA LYS A 382 19.71 19.68 -59.35
C LYS A 382 18.57 19.10 -58.52
N GLU A 383 17.40 18.88 -59.12
CA GLU A 383 16.27 18.22 -58.47
C GLU A 383 16.62 16.78 -58.08
N ASN A 384 17.30 16.04 -58.95
CA ASN A 384 17.74 14.67 -58.68
C ASN A 384 18.76 14.60 -57.52
N GLU A 385 19.75 15.50 -57.49
CA GLU A 385 20.69 15.56 -56.35
C GLU A 385 19.99 16.05 -55.06
N SER A 386 18.99 16.93 -55.15
CA SER A 386 18.19 17.36 -53.99
C SER A 386 17.36 16.20 -53.41
N THR A 387 16.66 15.44 -54.25
CA THR A 387 15.85 14.28 -53.85
C THR A 387 16.72 13.14 -53.32
N LYS A 388 17.91 12.94 -53.87
CA LYS A 388 18.93 12.00 -53.35
C LYS A 388 19.46 12.42 -51.98
N GLY A 389 19.67 13.72 -51.75
CA GLY A 389 19.98 14.29 -50.43
C GLY A 389 18.87 14.03 -49.41
N GLU A 390 17.62 14.29 -49.79
CA GLU A 390 16.44 14.00 -48.95
C GLU A 390 16.30 12.51 -48.63
N LEU A 391 16.51 11.64 -49.63
CA LEU A 391 16.44 10.19 -49.47
C LEU A 391 17.54 9.67 -48.53
N SER A 392 18.74 10.24 -48.59
CA SER A 392 19.83 9.95 -47.64
C SER A 392 19.45 10.33 -46.20
N ILE A 393 18.87 11.51 -46.01
CA ILE A 393 18.39 11.96 -44.69
C ILE A 393 17.26 11.05 -44.18
N GLN A 394 16.34 10.63 -45.04
CA GLN A 394 15.28 9.69 -44.67
C GLN A 394 15.84 8.32 -44.26
N ARG A 395 16.82 7.78 -45.00
CA ARG A 395 17.52 6.53 -44.63
C ARG A 395 18.17 6.65 -43.27
N MET A 396 18.88 7.74 -43.00
CA MET A 396 19.49 7.99 -41.70
C MET A 396 18.45 8.06 -40.58
N LYS A 397 17.35 8.77 -40.78
CA LYS A 397 16.24 8.83 -39.80
C LYS A 397 15.63 7.46 -39.52
N ALA A 398 15.40 6.64 -40.55
CA ALA A 398 14.86 5.30 -40.39
C ALA A 398 15.82 4.39 -39.60
N LEU A 399 17.13 4.49 -39.83
CA LEU A 399 18.14 3.75 -39.07
C LEU A 399 18.17 4.16 -37.59
N PHE A 400 18.10 5.46 -37.30
CA PHE A 400 18.04 5.95 -35.91
C PHE A 400 16.76 5.50 -35.20
N GLU A 401 15.61 5.53 -35.88
CA GLU A 401 14.35 5.04 -35.35
C GLU A 401 14.41 3.53 -35.07
N SER A 402 14.96 2.75 -36.00
CA SER A 402 15.17 1.30 -35.82
C SER A 402 16.11 0.99 -34.64
N GLN A 403 17.19 1.75 -34.48
CA GLN A 403 18.10 1.59 -33.35
C GLN A 403 17.40 1.92 -32.02
N ARG A 404 16.60 3.00 -31.99
CA ARG A 404 15.82 3.37 -30.81
C ARG A 404 14.78 2.31 -30.44
N ALA A 405 14.11 1.72 -31.42
CA ALA A 405 13.15 0.63 -31.21
C ALA A 405 13.84 -0.58 -30.56
N LEU A 406 14.98 -1.01 -31.11
CA LEU A 406 15.78 -2.13 -30.59
C LEU A 406 16.22 -1.89 -29.14
N ASP A 407 16.67 -0.67 -28.80
CA ASP A 407 17.08 -0.35 -27.44
C ASP A 407 15.90 -0.34 -26.45
N ILE A 408 14.70 0.02 -26.89
CA ILE A 408 13.47 -0.09 -26.09
C ILE A 408 13.10 -1.57 -25.90
N GLU A 409 13.19 -2.40 -26.94
CA GLU A 409 12.92 -3.84 -26.85
C GLU A 409 13.87 -4.53 -25.86
N ARG A 410 15.17 -4.21 -25.90
CA ARG A 410 16.15 -4.72 -24.93
C ARG A 410 15.81 -4.33 -23.50
N LYS A 411 15.39 -3.08 -23.27
CA LYS A 411 14.96 -2.60 -21.95
C LYS A 411 13.68 -3.29 -21.49
N LEU A 412 12.72 -3.48 -22.40
CA LEU A 412 11.48 -4.18 -22.11
C LEU A 412 11.76 -5.63 -21.70
N PHE A 413 12.60 -6.34 -22.44
CA PHE A 413 12.99 -7.71 -22.13
C PHE A 413 13.71 -7.82 -20.77
N ALA A 414 14.61 -6.89 -20.47
CA ALA A 414 15.28 -6.84 -19.16
C ALA A 414 14.28 -6.61 -18.01
N ASN A 415 13.34 -5.68 -18.19
CA ASN A 415 12.30 -5.40 -17.20
C ASN A 415 11.35 -6.59 -17.01
N GLU A 416 10.96 -7.27 -18.08
CA GLU A 416 10.13 -8.47 -18.03
C GLU A 416 10.81 -9.59 -17.24
N ARG A 417 12.12 -9.78 -17.44
CA ARG A 417 12.91 -10.73 -16.65
C ARG A 417 12.97 -10.35 -15.17
N CYS A 418 13.17 -9.06 -14.85
CA CYS A 418 13.14 -8.59 -13.46
C CYS A 418 11.76 -8.80 -12.81
N LEU A 419 10.68 -8.57 -13.56
CA LEU A 419 9.32 -8.81 -13.10
C LEU A 419 9.10 -10.30 -12.78
N GLN A 420 9.49 -11.20 -13.68
CA GLN A 420 9.38 -12.66 -13.45
C GLN A 420 10.17 -13.09 -12.20
N LEU A 421 11.37 -12.55 -11.98
CA LEU A 421 12.15 -12.81 -10.77
C LEU A 421 11.41 -12.32 -9.52
N SER A 422 10.90 -11.08 -9.53
CA SER A 422 10.14 -10.52 -8.40
C SER A 422 8.86 -11.30 -8.11
N GLU A 423 8.14 -11.76 -9.14
CA GLU A 423 6.97 -12.62 -9.00
C GLU A 423 7.32 -13.96 -8.37
N SER A 424 8.44 -14.57 -8.79
CA SER A 424 8.92 -15.83 -8.21
C SER A 424 9.32 -15.67 -6.74
N GLU A 425 9.93 -14.54 -6.37
CA GLU A 425 10.26 -14.20 -4.99
C GLU A 425 9.00 -13.94 -4.16
N ASN A 426 8.00 -13.27 -4.73
CA ASN A 426 6.71 -13.06 -4.09
C ASN A 426 6.02 -14.40 -3.80
N MET A 427 6.05 -15.34 -4.75
CA MET A 427 5.55 -16.70 -4.53
C MET A 427 6.32 -17.43 -3.41
N LYS A 428 7.65 -17.32 -3.38
CA LYS A 428 8.48 -17.89 -2.30
C LYS A 428 8.13 -17.28 -0.93
N LEU A 429 7.93 -15.97 -0.86
CA LEU A 429 7.54 -15.28 0.38
C LEU A 429 6.14 -15.69 0.84
N ARG A 430 5.17 -15.84 -0.08
CA ARG A 430 3.85 -16.38 0.23
C ARG A 430 3.93 -17.79 0.78
N ALA A 431 4.74 -18.66 0.17
CA ALA A 431 4.95 -20.02 0.66
C ALA A 431 5.57 -20.03 2.08
N LYS A 432 6.57 -19.19 2.35
CA LYS A 432 7.14 -19.03 3.70
C LYS A 432 6.13 -18.49 4.70
N LEU A 433 5.28 -17.55 4.28
CA LEU A 433 4.24 -16.98 5.11
C LEU A 433 3.19 -18.04 5.46
N ASP A 434 2.81 -18.90 4.51
CA ASP A 434 1.91 -20.02 4.73
C ASP A 434 2.55 -21.11 5.61
N GLU A 435 3.85 -21.38 5.44
CA GLU A 435 4.62 -22.27 6.32
C GLU A 435 4.69 -21.74 7.76
N LEU A 436 4.95 -20.44 7.93
CA LEU A 436 4.94 -19.80 9.25
C LEU A 436 3.52 -19.82 9.85
N LYS A 437 2.49 -19.55 9.06
CA LYS A 437 1.10 -19.70 9.53
C LYS A 437 0.83 -21.12 10.00
N LEU A 438 1.30 -22.15 9.30
CA LEU A 438 1.12 -23.54 9.72
C LEU A 438 1.92 -23.86 11.00
N LYS A 439 3.15 -23.36 11.12
CA LYS A 439 4.02 -23.56 12.30
C LYS A 439 3.56 -22.80 13.54
N TYR A 440 2.85 -21.70 13.35
CA TYR A 440 2.35 -20.83 14.43
C TYR A 440 0.82 -20.84 14.54
N GLU A 441 0.11 -21.75 13.85
CA GLU A 441 -1.24 -22.10 14.29
C GLU A 441 -1.10 -22.81 15.65
N PRO A 442 -1.87 -22.40 16.68
CA PRO A 442 -1.83 -23.08 17.95
C PRO A 442 -2.24 -24.54 17.74
N GLU A 443 -1.33 -25.47 18.01
CA GLU A 443 -1.67 -26.89 18.14
C GLU A 443 -2.74 -27.02 19.24
N GLU A 444 -4.01 -27.12 18.82
CA GLU A 444 -5.08 -27.61 19.69
C GLU A 444 -4.68 -29.02 20.13
N LYS A 445 -4.25 -29.12 21.39
CA LYS A 445 -3.99 -30.39 22.07
C LYS A 445 -5.19 -31.31 21.82
N THR A 446 -4.99 -32.34 21.00
CA THR A 446 -5.93 -33.45 20.88
C THR A 446 -6.05 -34.14 22.24
N GLU A 447 -7.09 -33.80 22.99
CA GLU A 447 -7.47 -34.57 24.17
C GLU A 447 -8.00 -35.93 23.74
N VAL A 448 -7.29 -36.97 24.17
CA VAL A 448 -7.70 -38.38 24.09
C VAL A 448 -9.00 -38.56 24.88
N PRO A 449 -10.01 -39.29 24.38
CA PRO A 449 -11.29 -39.41 25.08
C PRO A 449 -11.14 -40.28 26.33
N VAL A 450 -11.18 -39.64 27.50
CA VAL A 450 -11.26 -40.33 28.80
C VAL A 450 -12.65 -40.98 28.93
N LEU A 451 -12.64 -42.31 29.07
CA LEU A 451 -13.78 -43.14 29.42
C LEU A 451 -14.47 -42.63 30.68
N LYS A 452 -15.79 -42.42 30.57
CA LYS A 452 -16.68 -42.06 31.68
C LYS A 452 -16.60 -43.12 32.78
N LYS A 453 -16.08 -42.77 33.96
CA LYS A 453 -16.22 -43.57 35.18
C LYS A 453 -17.67 -43.55 35.64
N ARG A 454 -18.24 -44.75 35.82
CA ARG A 454 -19.54 -45.00 36.48
C ARG A 454 -19.45 -44.58 37.95
N ARG A 455 -20.53 -44.00 38.48
CA ARG A 455 -20.76 -43.85 39.92
C ARG A 455 -20.89 -45.23 40.55
N GLU A 456 -20.19 -45.44 41.66
CA GLU A 456 -20.42 -46.57 42.56
C GLU A 456 -21.67 -46.28 43.40
N VAL A 457 -22.64 -47.20 43.39
CA VAL A 457 -23.76 -47.25 44.33
C VAL A 457 -23.65 -48.60 45.02
N LEU A 458 -23.62 -48.58 46.36
CA LEU A 458 -23.55 -49.78 47.19
C LEU A 458 -24.89 -50.53 47.19
N PRO A 459 -24.89 -51.87 47.36
CA PRO A 459 -26.07 -52.70 47.19
C PRO A 459 -27.00 -52.63 48.41
N MET A 460 -28.31 -52.53 48.18
CA MET A 460 -29.35 -52.92 49.15
C MET A 460 -30.13 -54.11 48.60
N ASP A 461 -30.39 -55.05 49.51
CA ASP A 461 -30.88 -56.40 49.28
C ASP A 461 -32.27 -56.49 48.62
N ILE A 462 -32.42 -57.61 47.94
CA ILE A 462 -33.53 -58.10 47.12
C ILE A 462 -34.80 -58.34 47.95
N THR A 463 -35.98 -58.07 47.36
CA THR A 463 -37.19 -58.85 47.67
C THR A 463 -38.23 -58.86 46.51
N ILE A 464 -38.14 -59.94 45.70
CA ILE A 464 -39.22 -60.80 45.14
C ILE A 464 -40.24 -60.23 44.07
N PRO A 465 -41.02 -61.05 43.31
CA PRO A 465 -40.71 -61.66 41.99
C PRO A 465 -41.84 -61.57 40.89
N LYS A 466 -41.65 -62.32 39.78
CA LYS A 466 -42.58 -62.77 38.68
C LYS A 466 -42.51 -61.93 37.38
N ASP A 467 -42.51 -62.45 36.15
CA ASP A 467 -42.87 -63.75 35.52
C ASP A 467 -41.95 -63.99 34.29
N VAL A 468 -41.37 -65.18 34.08
CA VAL A 468 -41.77 -66.30 33.16
C VAL A 468 -41.95 -65.94 31.67
N CYS A 469 -41.02 -66.39 30.81
CA CYS A 469 -41.19 -67.19 29.56
C CYS A 469 -39.81 -67.34 28.86
N ALA A 470 -39.07 -68.44 28.96
CA ALA A 470 -39.08 -69.67 28.15
C ALA A 470 -38.89 -69.50 26.62
N ASN A 471 -37.67 -69.77 26.10
CA ASN A 471 -37.34 -70.91 25.20
C ASN A 471 -36.06 -70.71 24.35
N ASN A 472 -35.06 -71.57 24.62
CA ASN A 472 -34.18 -72.41 23.78
C ASN A 472 -33.45 -71.91 22.50
N ALA A 473 -32.15 -72.26 22.45
CA ALA A 473 -31.39 -72.95 21.38
C ALA A 473 -29.95 -72.38 21.31
N ASP A 474 -28.95 -73.05 21.90
CA ASP A 474 -28.07 -74.10 21.33
C ASP A 474 -26.86 -73.56 20.55
N GLY A 475 -25.67 -74.07 20.89
CA GLY A 475 -24.46 -73.98 20.05
C GLY A 475 -23.15 -73.71 20.80
N GLU A 476 -22.56 -74.76 21.37
CA GLU A 476 -21.15 -74.84 21.79
C GLU A 476 -20.18 -74.52 20.64
N GLU A 477 -19.03 -73.91 20.93
CA GLU A 477 -17.71 -74.55 20.84
C GLU A 477 -16.59 -73.65 21.38
N VAL A 478 -15.75 -74.24 22.22
CA VAL A 478 -14.48 -73.76 22.79
C VAL A 478 -13.36 -74.66 22.18
N PRO A 479 -12.08 -74.68 22.61
CA PRO A 479 -11.05 -73.68 22.91
C PRO A 479 -9.75 -73.91 22.10
N ARG A 480 -8.75 -73.00 22.19
CA ARG A 480 -7.35 -73.37 22.54
C ARG A 480 -6.43 -72.16 22.74
N PHE A 481 -5.92 -72.03 23.97
CA PHE A 481 -4.59 -71.47 24.32
C PHE A 481 -3.49 -72.52 23.97
N PRO A 482 -2.15 -72.39 24.24
CA PRO A 482 -1.34 -71.42 25.02
C PRO A 482 0.10 -71.18 24.38
N PRO A 483 1.26 -70.98 25.08
CA PRO A 483 1.73 -69.99 26.09
C PRO A 483 3.19 -69.43 25.88
N GLN A 484 3.71 -68.75 26.93
CA GLN A 484 5.13 -68.57 27.41
C GLN A 484 5.93 -67.35 26.89
N LYS A 485 6.33 -66.36 27.74
CA LYS A 485 7.45 -66.31 28.73
C LYS A 485 8.81 -66.63 28.07
N GLU A 486 9.89 -65.85 28.16
CA GLU A 486 10.55 -65.27 29.35
C GLU A 486 11.73 -64.32 28.95
N LYS A 487 12.11 -63.42 29.89
CA LYS A 487 13.42 -62.77 30.24
C LYS A 487 14.69 -63.18 29.43
N ALA A 488 15.77 -62.41 29.22
CA ALA A 488 16.31 -61.13 29.72
C ALA A 488 17.56 -60.69 28.88
N GLN A 489 18.05 -59.46 29.16
CA GLN A 489 19.47 -59.12 29.43
C GLN A 489 20.32 -58.32 28.41
N SER A 490 20.96 -57.28 28.98
CA SER A 490 22.25 -56.63 28.68
C SER A 490 22.36 -55.47 27.68
N CYS A 491 22.77 -54.31 28.23
CA CYS A 491 23.63 -53.30 27.58
C CYS A 491 25.11 -53.64 27.87
N PRO A 492 26.12 -53.11 27.13
CA PRO A 492 26.64 -51.77 27.46
C PRO A 492 27.30 -50.94 26.31
N ASN A 493 27.30 -49.61 26.53
CA ASN A 493 28.26 -48.51 26.23
C ASN A 493 29.19 -48.51 24.99
N ASN A 494 29.24 -47.37 24.28
CA ASN A 494 30.44 -46.50 24.21
C ASN A 494 30.13 -45.07 23.68
N LEU A 495 30.89 -44.13 24.27
CA LEU A 495 31.01 -42.67 24.09
C LEU A 495 31.86 -42.37 22.81
N GLU A 496 31.65 -41.29 22.05
CA GLU A 496 32.44 -40.04 22.16
C GLU A 496 31.95 -38.92 21.22
N ASP A 497 32.24 -37.69 21.66
CA ASP A 497 31.92 -36.35 21.17
C ASP A 497 32.52 -35.94 19.81
N ALA A 498 31.89 -34.96 19.13
CA ALA A 498 32.60 -33.80 18.56
C ALA A 498 31.65 -32.69 18.05
N ASN A 499 32.05 -31.46 18.36
CA ASN A 499 31.39 -30.18 18.08
C ASN A 499 31.48 -29.69 16.62
N LEU A 500 30.53 -28.81 16.29
CA LEU A 500 30.52 -27.70 15.33
C LEU A 500 31.86 -27.30 14.69
N GLN A 501 31.88 -27.13 13.36
CA GLN A 501 32.42 -25.92 12.72
C GLN A 501 31.98 -25.74 11.26
N LEU A 502 31.68 -24.49 10.96
CA LEU A 502 31.27 -23.91 9.68
C LEU A 502 32.52 -23.39 8.96
N GLU A 503 32.77 -23.85 7.73
CA GLU A 503 33.75 -23.21 6.82
C GLU A 503 33.11 -22.78 5.49
N LYS A 504 33.61 -21.64 5.01
CA LYS A 504 33.21 -20.83 3.85
C LYS A 504 33.56 -21.51 2.50
N PRO A 505 33.18 -20.87 1.38
CA PRO A 505 34.24 -20.53 0.43
C PRO A 505 34.28 -19.06 -0.02
N ILE A 506 35.46 -18.68 -0.50
CA ILE A 506 35.99 -17.35 -0.85
C ILE A 506 35.97 -17.14 -2.38
N SER A 507 36.07 -15.86 -2.80
CA SER A 507 36.72 -15.31 -4.03
C SER A 507 35.72 -14.56 -4.95
N THR A 508 35.94 -13.34 -5.48
CA THR A 508 37.08 -12.45 -5.73
C THR A 508 36.57 -10.99 -5.78
N ASN A 509 37.36 -10.00 -5.36
CA ASN A 509 37.18 -8.57 -5.69
C ASN A 509 38.53 -7.85 -5.72
N THR A 510 38.71 -6.94 -6.68
CA THR A 510 39.80 -5.94 -6.73
C THR A 510 39.25 -4.65 -7.39
N PRO A 511 39.89 -3.47 -7.26
CA PRO A 511 39.73 -2.52 -6.13
C PRO A 511 39.40 -1.07 -6.58
N ILE A 512 39.18 -0.14 -5.62
CA ILE A 512 39.83 1.20 -5.50
C ILE A 512 38.97 2.19 -4.67
N ALA A 513 39.58 2.59 -3.52
CA ALA A 513 39.70 3.92 -2.89
C ALA A 513 38.49 4.86 -2.71
N SER A 514 38.38 5.71 -1.70
CA SER A 514 39.02 5.94 -0.40
C SER A 514 38.30 7.16 0.20
N PHE A 515 38.20 7.21 1.53
CA PHE A 515 38.42 8.38 2.41
C PHE A 515 37.49 8.34 3.64
N SER A 516 38.13 8.12 4.78
CA SER A 516 37.79 8.64 6.11
C SER A 516 38.84 9.74 6.43
N PRO A 517 39.01 10.28 7.65
CA PRO A 517 38.18 10.25 8.88
C PRO A 517 38.08 11.63 9.57
N HIS A 518 37.27 11.76 10.63
CA HIS A 518 37.67 12.58 11.80
C HIS A 518 37.06 12.05 13.12
N LYS A 519 37.94 11.80 14.09
CA LYS A 519 37.69 11.63 15.53
C LYS A 519 38.02 12.94 16.25
N ASN A 520 37.28 13.31 17.31
CA ASN A 520 37.77 13.37 18.71
C ASN A 520 36.73 14.01 19.68
N LEU A 521 36.68 13.42 20.88
CA LEU A 521 35.96 13.71 22.15
C LEU A 521 36.50 14.98 22.90
N PRO A 522 36.27 15.25 24.22
CA PRO A 522 35.06 15.38 25.08
C PRO A 522 35.14 16.57 26.09
N MET A 523 34.10 16.85 26.91
CA MET A 523 34.28 17.08 28.37
C MET A 523 32.97 17.18 29.18
N ASP A 524 33.10 16.67 30.39
CA ASP A 524 32.23 16.50 31.55
C ASP A 524 31.90 17.84 32.27
N ILE A 525 30.85 17.86 33.12
CA ILE A 525 30.76 18.58 34.43
C ILE A 525 29.34 18.52 35.03
N GLN A 526 29.29 17.83 36.19
CA GLN A 526 28.52 18.05 37.44
C GLN A 526 27.06 17.60 37.62
N LEU A 527 26.97 16.47 38.34
CA LEU A 527 26.00 16.16 39.40
C LEU A 527 25.76 17.31 40.41
N LYS A 528 24.51 17.55 40.78
CA LYS A 528 24.13 18.00 42.13
C LYS A 528 22.92 17.20 42.66
N LYS A 529 23.10 16.67 43.87
CA LYS A 529 22.11 15.95 44.68
C LYS A 529 21.32 16.91 45.59
N GLU A 530 20.14 16.42 46.01
CA GLU A 530 19.31 16.81 47.17
C GLU A 530 18.59 18.18 47.07
N LYS A 531 17.29 18.33 47.38
CA LYS A 531 16.58 17.86 48.59
C LYS A 531 15.09 17.58 48.34
N LYS A 532 14.57 16.56 49.04
CA LYS A 532 13.14 16.32 49.31
C LYS A 532 12.53 17.44 50.16
N CYS A 533 11.28 17.83 49.86
CA CYS A 533 10.29 18.25 50.84
C CYS A 533 8.88 17.93 50.31
N VAL A 534 8.13 17.17 51.09
CA VAL A 534 6.71 16.83 50.95
C VAL A 534 5.91 17.86 51.73
N LYS A 535 4.77 18.34 51.20
CA LYS A 535 3.66 18.85 52.02
C LYS A 535 2.33 18.38 51.45
N LEU A 536 1.52 17.85 52.36
CA LEU A 536 0.14 17.42 52.20
C LEU A 536 -0.81 18.63 52.23
N ILE A 537 -1.91 18.48 51.48
CA ILE A 537 -3.32 18.77 51.79
C ILE A 537 -3.61 19.95 52.72
N ASP A 538 -4.37 20.93 52.22
CA ASP A 538 -5.65 21.36 52.82
C ASP A 538 -6.47 22.22 51.85
N VAL A 539 -7.77 21.90 51.78
CA VAL A 539 -8.91 22.61 51.17
C VAL A 539 -9.75 23.07 52.39
N PRO A 540 -10.37 24.27 52.47
CA PRO A 540 -11.68 24.48 51.81
C PRO A 540 -12.17 25.93 51.54
N ALA A 541 -13.35 25.94 50.89
CA ALA A 541 -14.47 26.91 50.93
C ALA A 541 -14.34 28.17 50.05
N ASP A 542 -15.10 28.29 48.96
CA ASP A 542 -16.51 28.79 48.84
C ASP A 542 -16.42 30.22 48.21
N ALA A 543 -17.24 30.73 47.29
CA ALA A 543 -18.52 30.36 46.72
C ALA A 543 -18.75 31.14 45.39
N GLU A 544 -19.68 30.62 44.59
CA GLU A 544 -20.76 31.34 43.86
C GLU A 544 -20.56 32.12 42.54
N ALA A 545 -21.48 31.77 41.63
CA ALA A 545 -22.18 32.54 40.59
C ALA A 545 -21.41 32.91 39.31
N LEU A 546 -21.67 32.29 38.14
CA LEU A 546 -22.87 32.20 37.27
C LEU A 546 -23.02 33.34 36.24
N SER A 547 -23.24 32.89 34.99
CA SER A 547 -23.89 33.58 33.85
C SER A 547 -23.04 34.67 33.15
N GLU A 548 -23.17 35.02 31.87
CA GLU A 548 -24.06 34.58 30.79
C GLU A 548 -23.51 35.08 29.44
N ARG A 549 -23.72 34.29 28.40
CA ARG A 549 -23.94 34.61 26.97
C ARG A 549 -24.17 36.09 26.59
N SER A 550 -23.49 36.58 25.54
CA SER A 550 -24.11 37.35 24.42
C SER A 550 -23.09 37.71 23.32
N GLY A 551 -23.53 37.79 22.06
CA GLY A 551 -22.71 38.00 20.87
C GLY A 551 -22.90 39.33 20.12
N ASN A 552 -22.24 39.39 18.96
CA ASN A 552 -22.45 40.22 17.75
C ASN A 552 -21.76 41.61 17.64
N THR A 553 -20.71 41.64 16.81
CA THR A 553 -20.44 42.46 15.62
C THR A 553 -20.93 43.92 15.52
N LEU A 554 -20.01 44.89 15.34
CA LEU A 554 -20.09 45.93 14.30
C LEU A 554 -18.71 46.58 13.99
N ARG A 555 -18.61 47.10 12.77
CA ARG A 555 -17.43 47.52 11.97
C ARG A 555 -16.75 48.84 12.39
N SER A 556 -15.42 48.90 12.16
CA SER A 556 -14.53 49.90 11.47
C SER A 556 -14.88 51.42 11.44
N PRO A 557 -13.99 52.38 11.06
CA PRO A 557 -12.55 52.33 10.70
C PRO A 557 -11.67 53.47 11.31
N ARG A 558 -10.33 53.36 11.22
CA ARG A 558 -9.44 54.45 10.73
C ARG A 558 -7.97 54.00 10.62
N SER A 559 -7.40 54.38 9.49
CA SER A 559 -6.03 54.25 9.01
C SER A 559 -5.10 55.36 9.55
N VAL A 560 -3.79 55.10 9.66
CA VAL A 560 -2.70 55.73 8.87
C VAL A 560 -1.30 55.31 9.43
N SER A 561 -0.45 54.88 8.48
CA SER A 561 1.02 54.72 8.38
C SER A 561 1.94 54.75 9.62
N SER A 562 2.88 53.78 9.69
CA SER A 562 4.26 53.91 9.15
C SER A 562 5.11 52.66 9.45
N PHE A 563 5.76 52.11 8.41
CA PHE A 563 6.93 51.20 8.43
C PHE A 563 8.18 51.94 9.03
N PRO A 564 9.34 51.29 9.38
CA PRO A 564 9.91 50.14 8.68
C PRO A 564 10.71 49.06 9.47
N GLN A 565 10.97 47.97 8.72
CA GLN A 565 12.20 47.15 8.64
C GLN A 565 12.49 46.00 9.62
N GLY A 566 12.66 44.79 9.06
CA GLY A 566 13.64 43.81 9.56
C GLY A 566 13.32 42.32 9.45
N SER A 567 13.42 41.70 8.26
CA SER A 567 13.99 40.34 8.14
C SER A 567 14.49 40.05 6.71
N ARG A 568 15.71 39.53 6.64
CA ARG A 568 16.51 39.22 5.45
C ARG A 568 15.92 38.07 4.62
N PRO A 569 15.96 38.13 3.28
CA PRO A 569 15.93 36.93 2.45
C PRO A 569 17.34 36.36 2.26
N THR A 570 17.47 35.05 2.39
CA THR A 570 18.67 34.27 2.08
C THR A 570 19.01 34.43 0.61
N SER A 571 20.24 34.84 0.31
CA SER A 571 20.76 35.05 -1.05
C SER A 571 20.94 33.72 -1.81
N PRO A 572 20.61 33.67 -3.12
CA PRO A 572 20.91 32.51 -3.96
C PRO A 572 22.43 32.37 -4.21
N PRO A 573 22.94 31.16 -4.50
CA PRO A 573 24.37 30.89 -4.63
C PRO A 573 25.00 31.67 -5.79
N LEU A 574 26.23 32.15 -5.60
CA LEU A 574 26.99 32.98 -6.55
C LEU A 574 27.06 32.39 -7.97
N LEU A 575 27.01 31.07 -8.11
CA LEU A 575 26.97 30.36 -9.40
C LEU A 575 25.73 30.70 -10.25
N SER A 576 24.56 30.88 -9.62
CA SER A 576 23.32 31.25 -10.32
C SER A 576 23.38 32.68 -10.88
N ARG A 577 24.01 33.60 -10.14
CA ARG A 577 24.21 34.98 -10.61
C ARG A 577 25.22 35.03 -11.74
N CYS A 578 26.36 34.34 -11.63
CA CYS A 578 27.38 34.33 -12.69
C CYS A 578 26.86 33.71 -14.01
N MET A 579 26.05 32.64 -13.94
CA MET A 579 25.46 32.04 -15.14
C MET A 579 24.41 32.95 -15.79
N ASN A 580 23.58 33.64 -15.00
CA ASN A 580 22.63 34.61 -15.54
C ASN A 580 23.32 35.83 -16.15
N TYR A 581 24.40 36.33 -15.55
CA TYR A 581 25.19 37.41 -16.15
C TYR A 581 25.90 36.97 -17.43
N ALA A 582 26.45 35.75 -17.49
CA ALA A 582 27.05 35.21 -18.71
C ALA A 582 26.02 35.06 -19.83
N VAL A 583 24.84 34.50 -19.54
CA VAL A 583 23.74 34.36 -20.51
C VAL A 583 23.26 35.73 -21.00
N CYS A 584 23.10 36.71 -20.11
CA CYS A 584 22.74 38.07 -20.52
C CYS A 584 23.84 38.74 -21.38
N PHE A 585 25.12 38.52 -21.06
CA PHE A 585 26.24 39.03 -21.86
C PHE A 585 26.28 38.38 -23.25
N PHE A 586 26.02 37.07 -23.36
CA PHE A 586 25.92 36.35 -24.63
C PHE A 586 24.73 36.83 -25.47
N ILE A 587 23.57 37.07 -24.86
CA ILE A 587 22.39 37.61 -25.56
C ILE A 587 22.69 39.03 -26.07
N TYR A 588 23.35 39.85 -25.26
CA TYR A 588 23.71 41.22 -25.65
C TYR A 588 24.77 41.24 -26.77
N LEU A 589 25.78 40.37 -26.70
CA LEU A 589 26.77 40.20 -27.77
C LEU A 589 26.14 39.67 -29.06
N LEU A 590 25.20 38.72 -28.99
CA LEU A 590 24.46 38.25 -30.17
C LEU A 590 23.59 39.35 -30.76
N SER A 591 22.93 40.15 -29.92
CA SER A 591 22.13 41.30 -30.35
C SER A 591 23.00 42.33 -31.10
N VAL A 592 24.17 42.65 -30.55
CA VAL A 592 25.10 43.62 -31.16
C VAL A 592 25.70 43.05 -32.46
N ALA A 593 26.08 41.77 -32.48
CA ALA A 593 26.60 41.11 -33.68
C ALA A 593 25.55 41.03 -34.81
N CYS A 594 24.27 40.80 -34.47
CA CYS A 594 23.17 40.79 -35.45
C CYS A 594 22.85 42.18 -36.00
N SER A 595 23.16 43.26 -35.27
CA SER A 595 22.97 44.64 -35.75
C SER A 595 24.12 45.19 -36.60
N VAL A 596 25.32 44.58 -36.58
CA VAL A 596 26.52 45.10 -37.27
C VAL A 596 26.79 44.37 -38.60
N ILE A 597 26.19 43.21 -38.85
CA ILE A 597 26.40 42.42 -40.08
C ILE A 597 25.04 42.17 -40.79
N PRO A 598 24.72 42.88 -41.88
CA PRO A 598 23.43 42.76 -42.57
C PRO A 598 23.18 41.43 -43.32
N GLN A 599 24.12 40.47 -43.28
CA GLN A 599 24.08 39.25 -44.11
C GLN A 599 23.93 37.93 -43.34
N PHE A 600 23.70 37.93 -42.02
CA PHE A 600 23.38 36.69 -41.30
C PHE A 600 21.86 36.39 -41.34
N HIS A 601 21.42 35.62 -42.33
CA HIS A 601 20.15 34.90 -42.24
C HIS A 601 20.33 33.66 -41.33
N LEU A 602 19.75 33.69 -40.13
CA LEU A 602 19.58 32.49 -39.29
C LEU A 602 18.38 31.65 -39.82
N PRO A 603 18.47 30.31 -39.83
CA PRO A 603 17.37 29.45 -40.26
C PRO A 603 16.22 29.49 -39.25
N THR A 604 14.99 29.56 -39.78
CA THR A 604 13.72 29.53 -39.03
C THR A 604 13.62 28.27 -38.17
N PHE A 605 13.66 28.43 -36.84
CA PHE A 605 13.30 27.37 -35.89
C PHE A 605 11.77 27.20 -35.87
N ASN A 606 11.27 26.21 -36.61
CA ASN A 606 9.89 25.76 -36.51
C ASN A 606 9.73 24.79 -35.33
N PHE A 607 9.14 25.24 -34.23
CA PHE A 607 8.59 24.36 -33.20
C PHE A 607 7.26 23.77 -33.66
N SER A 608 7.30 22.64 -34.37
CA SER A 608 6.10 21.83 -34.63
C SER A 608 5.75 20.99 -33.39
N ARG A 609 4.89 21.52 -32.53
CA ARG A 609 4.21 20.73 -31.48
C ARG A 609 3.15 19.84 -32.12
N THR A 610 3.45 18.55 -32.22
CA THR A 610 2.47 17.48 -32.48
C THR A 610 1.68 17.20 -31.20
N LEU A 611 0.51 17.82 -31.05
CA LEU A 611 -0.50 17.37 -30.08
C LEU A 611 -1.37 16.29 -30.74
N ARG A 612 -1.24 15.06 -30.24
CA ARG A 612 -2.11 13.92 -30.57
C ARG A 612 -3.57 14.26 -30.24
N LYS A 613 -4.45 14.07 -31.24
CA LYS A 613 -5.90 13.95 -31.05
C LYS A 613 -6.19 12.70 -30.24
N THR A 614 -6.75 12.86 -29.03
CA THR A 614 -7.48 11.80 -28.32
C THR A 614 -8.90 11.75 -28.86
N LYS A 615 -9.29 10.57 -29.36
CA LYS A 615 -10.61 10.25 -29.90
C LYS A 615 -11.56 10.01 -28.73
N MET A 616 -12.50 10.92 -28.49
CA MET A 616 -13.64 10.71 -27.60
C MET A 616 -14.63 9.75 -28.27
N ILE A 617 -14.88 8.61 -27.63
CA ILE A 617 -15.92 7.65 -28.02
C ILE A 617 -17.24 8.19 -27.48
N ALA A 618 -18.12 8.67 -28.36
CA ALA A 618 -19.52 8.93 -28.04
C ALA A 618 -20.30 7.62 -28.21
N ARG A 619 -20.93 7.14 -27.13
CA ARG A 619 -21.99 6.13 -27.18
C ARG A 619 -23.23 6.77 -27.80
N GLY A 620 -23.68 6.26 -28.94
CA GLY A 620 -25.04 6.46 -29.41
C GLY A 620 -26.02 5.72 -28.50
N LYS A 621 -27.10 6.40 -28.13
CA LYS A 621 -28.33 5.78 -27.62
C LYS A 621 -29.28 5.64 -28.80
N ASP A 622 -29.69 4.41 -29.07
CA ASP A 622 -30.96 4.11 -29.71
C ASP A 622 -32.07 4.22 -28.66
N SER A 623 -32.99 5.17 -28.86
CA SER A 623 -34.43 5.17 -28.54
C SER A 623 -34.95 6.60 -28.57
#